data_AF-A0A966FQ15-F1
#
_entry.id   AF-A0A966FQ15-F1
#
_cell.length_a   1.000
_cell.length_b   1.000
_cell.length_c   1.000
_cell.angle_alpha   90.00
_cell.angle_beta   90.00
_cell.angle_gamma   90.00
#
_symmetry.space_group_name_H-M   'P 1'
#
loop_
_entity.id
_entity.type
_entity.pdbx_description
1 polymer ?
#
loop_
_entity_poly.entity_id
_entity_poly.type
_entity_poly.pdbx_seq_one_letter_code
_entity_poly.pdbx_strand_id
1 'polypeptide(L)'
;IEEENVLKEEKNYINIMKSFPFQYSIFSGTKLTKSICFTVKNRDLAILSSEENSFLSDIFFYPFETEKDSTKAFILYLNEDDDRVNSLIKKYNVSIIPHLENITGFIEEEVERINLKLTEIEKEKTVIKSKIKDYYKFKINLLALKDFYNSLKFKDNTLENFL
;
A
#
# COMPACT_ATOMS: atom_id res chain seq x y z
N ILE A 1 -3.69 8.26 10.22
CA ILE A 1 -3.13 6.92 10.57
C ILE A 1 -3.42 5.95 9.44
N GLU A 2 -4.67 5.84 9.00
CA GLU A 2 -5.08 5.03 7.86
C GLU A 2 -4.39 5.44 6.54
N GLU A 3 -4.42 6.73 6.20
CA GLU A 3 -3.76 7.25 4.99
C GLU A 3 -2.23 7.04 4.97
N GLU A 4 -1.56 7.16 6.12
CA GLU A 4 -0.12 6.89 6.22
C GLU A 4 0.19 5.39 6.03
N ASN A 5 -0.69 4.51 6.50
CA ASN A 5 -0.51 3.07 6.32
C ASN A 5 -0.66 2.69 4.85
N VAL A 6 -1.65 3.26 4.15
CA VAL A 6 -1.81 3.08 2.69
C VAL A 6 -0.54 3.53 1.93
N LEU A 7 0.00 4.70 2.27
CA LEU A 7 1.24 5.19 1.64
C LEU A 7 2.46 4.31 1.93
N LYS A 8 2.53 3.67 3.10
CA LYS A 8 3.59 2.70 3.42
C LYS A 8 3.45 1.42 2.61
N GLU A 9 2.23 0.93 2.41
CA GLU A 9 1.94 -0.22 1.56
C GLU A 9 2.30 0.06 0.10
N GLU A 10 1.90 1.23 -0.43
CA GLU A 10 2.27 1.68 -1.78
C GLU A 10 3.80 1.77 -1.94
N LYS A 11 4.50 2.34 -0.96
CA LYS A 11 5.96 2.41 -0.97
C LYS A 11 6.62 1.03 -0.95
N ASN A 12 6.08 0.10 -0.17
CA ASN A 12 6.58 -1.27 -0.14
C ASN A 12 6.38 -1.98 -1.48
N TYR A 13 5.20 -1.80 -2.09
CA TYR A 13 4.91 -2.34 -3.42
C TYR A 13 5.88 -1.78 -4.47
N ILE A 14 6.11 -0.47 -4.50
CA ILE A 14 7.05 0.14 -5.44
C ILE A 14 8.46 -0.41 -5.24
N ASN A 15 8.89 -0.63 -3.99
CA ASN A 15 10.19 -1.25 -3.74
C ASN A 15 10.29 -2.68 -4.28
N ILE A 16 9.21 -3.46 -4.19
CA ILE A 16 9.14 -4.82 -4.78
C ILE A 16 9.25 -4.73 -6.30
N MET A 17 8.66 -3.71 -6.90
CA MET A 17 8.53 -3.52 -8.34
C MET A 17 9.60 -2.60 -8.94
N LYS A 18 10.60 -2.15 -8.17
CA LYS A 18 11.61 -1.14 -8.57
C LYS A 18 12.37 -1.47 -9.87
N SER A 19 12.48 -2.75 -10.19
CA SER A 19 13.20 -3.33 -11.32
C SER A 19 12.29 -3.54 -12.54
N PHE A 20 11.01 -3.26 -12.41
CA PHE A 20 10.02 -3.42 -13.47
C PHE A 20 10.24 -2.37 -14.56
N PRO A 21 10.42 -2.78 -15.83
CA PRO A 21 10.91 -1.87 -16.88
C PRO A 21 9.79 -1.14 -17.62
N PHE A 22 8.52 -1.33 -17.26
CA PHE A 22 7.36 -0.77 -17.95
C PHE A 22 6.54 0.17 -17.04
N GLN A 23 5.65 0.96 -17.64
CA GLN A 23 4.67 1.78 -16.89
C GLN A 23 3.67 0.90 -16.14
N TYR A 24 3.22 1.31 -14.95
CA TYR A 24 2.22 0.55 -14.20
C TYR A 24 0.86 0.48 -14.92
N SER A 25 0.57 1.42 -15.82
CA SER A 25 -0.63 1.39 -16.67
C SER A 25 -0.80 0.09 -17.44
N ILE A 26 0.29 -0.63 -17.74
CA ILE A 26 0.22 -1.94 -18.40
C ILE A 26 -0.48 -3.01 -17.53
N PHE A 27 -0.47 -2.84 -16.21
CA PHE A 27 -1.12 -3.78 -15.29
C PHE A 27 -2.64 -3.77 -15.39
N SER A 28 -3.22 -2.63 -15.76
CA SER A 28 -4.66 -2.48 -15.96
C SER A 28 -5.18 -3.31 -17.14
N GLY A 29 -4.29 -3.79 -18.02
CA GLY A 29 -4.67 -4.52 -19.22
C GLY A 29 -5.57 -3.69 -20.13
N THR A 30 -6.35 -4.36 -20.96
CA THR A 30 -7.36 -3.73 -21.82
C THR A 30 -8.64 -4.56 -21.80
N LYS A 31 -9.65 -4.18 -22.59
CA LYS A 31 -10.83 -5.01 -22.79
C LYS A 31 -10.51 -6.42 -23.32
N LEU A 32 -9.37 -6.60 -23.98
CA LEU A 32 -8.97 -7.85 -24.62
C LEU A 32 -7.80 -8.55 -23.92
N THR A 33 -7.09 -7.85 -23.03
CA THR A 33 -5.85 -8.34 -22.43
C THR A 33 -5.87 -8.23 -20.91
N LYS A 34 -5.18 -9.17 -20.27
CA LYS A 34 -4.87 -9.17 -18.84
C LYS A 34 -3.38 -9.28 -18.64
N SER A 35 -2.93 -8.88 -17.47
CA SER A 35 -1.53 -9.03 -17.10
C SER A 35 -1.35 -9.45 -15.66
N ILE A 36 -0.21 -10.10 -15.38
CA ILE A 36 0.14 -10.59 -14.05
C ILE A 36 1.65 -10.39 -13.85
N CYS A 37 2.03 -9.91 -12.68
CA CYS A 37 3.39 -10.05 -12.17
C CYS A 37 3.43 -11.16 -11.13
N PHE A 38 4.50 -11.94 -11.15
CA PHE A 38 4.69 -13.03 -10.19
C PHE A 38 6.16 -13.31 -9.92
N THR A 39 6.42 -13.97 -8.81
CA THR A 39 7.72 -14.52 -8.44
C THR A 39 7.68 -16.03 -8.58
N VAL A 40 8.69 -16.60 -9.23
CA VAL A 40 8.84 -18.04 -9.46
C VAL A 40 10.25 -18.49 -9.08
N LYS A 41 10.43 -19.72 -8.59
CA LYS A 41 11.77 -20.24 -8.29
C LYS A 41 12.58 -20.40 -9.58
N ASN A 42 13.89 -20.16 -9.53
CA ASN A 42 14.75 -20.24 -10.72
C ASN A 42 14.70 -21.62 -11.41
N ARG A 43 14.58 -22.69 -10.62
CA ARG A 43 14.39 -24.07 -11.13
C ARG A 43 13.07 -24.22 -11.90
N ASP A 44 11.97 -23.75 -11.31
CA ASP A 44 10.63 -23.91 -11.89
C ASP A 44 10.47 -23.03 -13.12
N LEU A 45 11.12 -21.86 -13.14
CA LEU A 45 11.23 -21.01 -14.32
C LEU A 45 11.94 -21.71 -15.49
N ALA A 46 13.04 -22.41 -15.24
CA ALA A 46 13.75 -23.14 -16.29
C ALA A 46 12.89 -24.28 -16.89
N ILE A 47 12.03 -24.89 -16.07
CA ILE A 47 11.08 -25.92 -16.53
C ILE A 47 9.94 -25.25 -17.31
N LEU A 48 9.35 -24.18 -16.80
CA LEU A 48 8.30 -23.42 -17.49
C LEU A 48 8.80 -22.92 -18.86
N SER A 49 10.00 -22.35 -18.93
CA SER A 49 10.60 -21.90 -20.19
C SER A 49 10.92 -23.01 -21.19
N SER A 50 11.07 -24.26 -20.74
CA SER A 50 11.37 -25.38 -21.64
C SER A 50 10.12 -26.17 -22.05
N GLU A 51 9.22 -26.47 -21.12
CA GLU A 51 7.98 -27.21 -21.37
C GLU A 51 6.91 -26.36 -22.08
N GLU A 52 6.81 -25.08 -21.72
CA GLU A 52 5.74 -24.18 -22.18
C GLU A 52 6.27 -23.13 -23.16
N ASN A 53 7.46 -23.35 -23.72
CA ASN A 53 8.13 -22.40 -24.63
C ASN A 53 7.22 -21.91 -25.76
N SER A 54 6.47 -22.83 -26.38
CA SER A 54 5.53 -22.48 -27.46
C SER A 54 4.45 -21.51 -27.00
N PHE A 55 3.95 -21.65 -25.77
CA PHE A 55 2.94 -20.72 -25.26
C PHE A 55 3.57 -19.39 -24.86
N LEU A 56 4.72 -19.44 -24.18
CA LEU A 56 5.45 -18.25 -23.76
C LEU A 56 5.95 -17.41 -24.93
N SER A 57 6.13 -18.02 -26.11
CA SER A 57 6.42 -17.29 -27.36
C SER A 57 5.18 -16.64 -27.98
N ASP A 58 3.98 -17.16 -27.69
CA ASP A 58 2.71 -16.63 -28.21
C ASP A 58 2.18 -15.48 -27.35
N ILE A 59 2.61 -15.38 -26.08
CA ILE A 59 2.26 -14.29 -25.16
C ILE A 59 3.46 -13.38 -24.89
N PHE A 60 3.21 -12.21 -24.28
CA PHE A 60 4.29 -11.34 -23.84
C PHE A 60 4.80 -11.79 -22.47
N PHE A 61 5.85 -12.60 -22.45
CA PHE A 61 6.55 -13.03 -21.23
C PHE A 61 7.87 -12.28 -21.05
N TYR A 62 8.07 -11.68 -19.86
CA TYR A 62 9.26 -10.90 -19.56
C TYR A 62 9.77 -11.11 -18.13
N PRO A 63 10.87 -11.86 -17.92
CA PRO A 63 11.58 -11.90 -16.64
C PRO A 63 12.39 -10.61 -16.45
N PHE A 64 12.21 -9.92 -15.32
CA PHE A 64 12.82 -8.60 -15.11
C PHE A 64 13.75 -8.48 -13.89
N GLU A 65 13.68 -9.41 -12.92
CA GLU A 65 14.60 -9.40 -11.79
C GLU A 65 14.90 -10.83 -11.34
N THR A 66 16.18 -11.22 -11.39
CA THR A 66 16.62 -12.53 -10.90
C THR A 66 17.37 -12.35 -9.58
N GLU A 67 16.84 -12.98 -8.54
CA GLU A 67 17.46 -13.13 -7.23
C GLU A 67 18.12 -14.50 -7.10
N LYS A 68 18.75 -14.76 -5.94
CA LYS A 68 19.50 -16.00 -5.68
C LYS A 68 18.69 -17.27 -5.97
N ASP A 69 17.44 -17.32 -5.50
CA ASP A 69 16.60 -18.52 -5.57
C ASP A 69 15.30 -18.33 -6.37
N SER A 70 15.00 -17.09 -6.78
CA SER A 70 13.75 -16.75 -7.45
C SER A 70 13.92 -15.67 -8.51
N THR A 71 13.00 -15.61 -9.46
CA THR A 71 12.93 -14.61 -10.51
C THR A 71 11.54 -14.01 -10.54
N LYS A 72 11.47 -12.68 -10.64
CA LYS A 72 10.24 -11.95 -10.92
C LYS A 72 10.03 -11.85 -12.42
N ALA A 73 8.81 -12.14 -12.83
CA ALA A 73 8.41 -12.08 -14.23
C ALA A 73 7.05 -11.41 -14.39
N PHE A 74 6.85 -10.93 -15.61
CA PHE A 74 5.62 -10.30 -16.07
C PHE A 74 5.07 -11.07 -17.27
N ILE A 75 3.76 -11.23 -17.29
CA ILE A 75 3.02 -11.78 -18.43
C ILE A 75 1.89 -10.83 -18.81
N LEU A 76 1.74 -10.58 -20.11
CA LEU A 76 0.58 -9.94 -20.72
C LEU A 76 0.02 -10.91 -21.78
N TYR A 77 -1.27 -11.23 -21.65
CA TYR A 77 -1.93 -12.29 -22.41
C TYR A 77 -3.37 -11.88 -22.78
N LEU A 78 -3.95 -12.58 -23.75
CA LEU A 78 -5.34 -12.33 -24.18
C LEU A 78 -6.33 -12.97 -23.20
N ASN A 79 -7.53 -12.42 -23.10
CA ASN A 79 -8.57 -12.96 -22.22
C ASN A 79 -8.96 -14.41 -22.53
N GLU A 80 -8.75 -14.87 -23.77
CA GLU A 80 -8.99 -16.26 -24.16
C GLU A 80 -7.96 -17.24 -23.60
N ASP A 81 -6.77 -16.76 -23.22
CA ASP A 81 -5.70 -17.57 -22.62
C ASP A 81 -5.78 -17.66 -21.10
N ASP A 82 -6.78 -17.04 -20.47
CA ASP A 82 -6.91 -16.90 -19.01
C ASP A 82 -6.87 -18.25 -18.27
N ASP A 83 -7.61 -19.24 -18.78
CA ASP A 83 -7.64 -20.59 -18.20
C ASP A 83 -6.27 -21.29 -18.29
N ARG A 84 -5.54 -21.06 -19.38
CA ARG A 84 -4.21 -21.62 -19.60
C ARG A 84 -3.18 -20.97 -18.67
N VAL A 85 -3.21 -19.64 -18.55
CA VAL A 85 -2.35 -18.91 -17.61
C VAL A 85 -2.63 -19.32 -16.16
N ASN A 86 -3.90 -19.43 -15.78
CA ASN A 86 -4.28 -19.90 -14.44
C ASN A 86 -3.80 -21.33 -14.15
N SER A 87 -3.77 -22.18 -15.17
CA SER A 87 -3.23 -23.54 -15.06
C SER A 87 -1.71 -23.55 -14.85
N LEU A 88 -0.98 -22.68 -15.56
CA LEU A 88 0.48 -22.50 -15.39
C LEU A 88 0.82 -22.01 -13.99
N ILE A 89 0.10 -21.00 -13.50
CA ILE A 89 0.30 -20.42 -12.16
C ILE A 89 0.20 -21.51 -11.09
N LYS A 90 -0.80 -22.40 -11.22
CA LYS A 90 -1.00 -23.54 -10.30
C LYS A 90 0.08 -24.61 -10.46
N LYS A 91 0.45 -24.97 -11.69
CA LYS A 91 1.43 -26.02 -12.00
C LYS A 91 2.82 -25.68 -11.45
N TYR A 92 3.26 -24.44 -11.59
CA TYR A 92 4.61 -23.99 -11.20
C TYR A 92 4.67 -23.27 -9.85
N ASN A 93 3.56 -23.29 -9.08
CA ASN A 93 3.45 -22.71 -7.74
C ASN A 93 4.05 -21.30 -7.62
N VAL A 94 3.64 -20.42 -8.54
CA VAL A 94 4.14 -19.05 -8.60
C VAL A 94 3.43 -18.17 -7.55
N SER A 95 4.16 -17.21 -6.98
CA SER A 95 3.60 -16.22 -6.06
C SER A 95 3.20 -14.97 -6.82
N ILE A 96 1.91 -14.71 -6.96
CA ILE A 96 1.40 -13.51 -7.64
C ILE A 96 1.75 -12.25 -6.82
N ILE A 97 2.26 -11.23 -7.50
CA ILE A 97 2.45 -9.89 -6.93
C ILE A 97 1.17 -9.10 -7.23
N PRO A 98 0.39 -8.72 -6.20
CA PRO A 98 -0.90 -8.06 -6.41
C PRO A 98 -0.71 -6.66 -6.99
N HIS A 99 -1.48 -6.29 -8.00
CA HIS A 99 -1.51 -4.93 -8.52
C HIS A 99 -2.25 -4.00 -7.55
N LEU A 100 -1.69 -2.83 -7.28
CA LEU A 100 -2.34 -1.77 -6.52
C LEU A 100 -3.03 -0.79 -7.49
N GLU A 101 -4.36 -0.71 -7.42
CA GLU A 101 -5.19 0.10 -8.32
C GLU A 101 -4.87 1.61 -8.28
N ASN A 102 -4.28 2.09 -7.18
CA ASN A 102 -3.95 3.50 -6.99
C ASN A 102 -2.66 3.94 -7.71
N ILE A 103 -1.91 3.02 -8.29
CA ILE A 103 -0.61 3.28 -8.92
C ILE A 103 -0.79 3.20 -10.43
N THR A 104 -0.60 4.33 -11.11
CA THR A 104 -0.94 4.44 -12.54
C THR A 104 0.19 5.00 -13.41
N GLY A 105 1.19 5.66 -12.80
CA GLY A 105 2.31 6.29 -13.51
C GLY A 105 3.57 5.42 -13.68
N PHE A 106 4.71 6.09 -13.87
CA PHE A 106 6.03 5.47 -13.77
C PHE A 106 6.46 5.27 -12.31
N ILE A 107 7.39 4.34 -12.07
CA ILE A 107 7.94 4.08 -10.73
C ILE A 107 8.47 5.37 -10.10
N GLU A 108 9.26 6.14 -10.84
CA GLU A 108 9.91 7.35 -10.35
C GLU A 108 8.90 8.43 -9.94
N GLU A 109 7.86 8.65 -10.76
CA GLU A 109 6.79 9.61 -10.51
C GLU A 109 5.96 9.23 -9.27
N GLU A 110 5.66 7.94 -9.11
CA GLU A 110 4.89 7.42 -7.99
C GLU A 110 5.68 7.49 -6.68
N VAL A 111 6.99 7.25 -6.73
CA VAL A 111 7.90 7.48 -5.58
C VAL A 111 7.88 8.94 -5.17
N GLU A 112 7.95 9.87 -6.12
CA GLU A 112 7.91 11.30 -5.84
C GLU A 112 6.57 11.72 -5.21
N ARG A 113 5.45 11.28 -5.80
CA ARG A 113 4.08 11.52 -5.28
C ARG A 113 3.95 11.06 -3.82
N ILE A 114 4.39 9.83 -3.51
CA ILE A 114 4.29 9.26 -2.16
C ILE A 114 5.17 10.04 -1.18
N ASN A 115 6.40 10.38 -1.55
CA ASN A 115 7.31 11.12 -0.67
C ASN A 115 6.80 12.54 -0.36
N LEU A 116 6.21 13.22 -1.35
CA LEU A 116 5.57 14.52 -1.15
C LEU A 116 4.43 14.42 -0.13
N LYS A 117 3.49 13.48 -0.33
CA LYS A 117 2.37 13.25 0.60
C LYS A 117 2.81 12.88 2.01
N LEU A 118 3.82 12.01 2.15
CA LEU A 118 4.37 11.65 3.47
C LEU A 118 4.96 12.88 4.18
N THR A 119 5.63 13.76 3.43
CA THR A 119 6.19 15.00 3.97
C THR A 119 5.10 15.97 4.43
N GLU A 120 4.01 16.07 3.68
CA GLU A 120 2.83 16.88 4.05
C GLU A 120 2.18 16.37 5.35
N ILE A 121 1.91 15.06 5.43
CA ILE A 121 1.34 14.43 6.64
C ILE A 121 2.22 14.69 7.86
N GLU A 122 3.55 14.62 7.73
CA GLU A 122 4.44 14.84 8.87
C GLU A 122 4.45 16.31 9.33
N LYS A 123 4.33 17.26 8.40
CA LYS A 123 4.14 18.69 8.73
C LYS A 123 2.82 18.89 9.48
N GLU A 124 1.73 18.31 9.01
CA GLU A 124 0.43 18.40 9.68
C GLU A 124 0.45 17.81 11.07
N LYS A 125 1.04 16.63 11.26
CA LYS A 125 1.22 16.01 12.58
C LYS A 125 2.00 16.91 13.53
N THR A 126 3.03 17.58 13.03
CA THR A 126 3.83 18.51 13.83
C THR A 126 2.99 19.68 14.31
N VAL A 127 2.17 20.26 13.43
CA VAL A 127 1.22 21.33 13.77
C VAL A 127 0.20 20.85 14.81
N ILE A 128 -0.40 19.67 14.61
CA ILE A 128 -1.37 19.09 15.54
C ILE A 128 -0.73 18.85 16.91
N LYS A 129 0.46 18.25 16.97
CA LYS A 129 1.20 18.03 18.22
C LYS A 129 1.49 19.34 18.94
N SER A 130 1.89 20.39 18.21
CA SER A 130 2.09 21.72 18.80
C SER A 130 0.80 22.26 19.41
N LYS A 131 -0.32 22.22 18.67
CA LYS A 131 -1.62 22.67 19.18
C LYS A 131 -2.07 21.89 20.41
N ILE A 132 -1.91 20.56 20.41
CA ILE A 132 -2.19 19.71 21.57
C ILE A 132 -1.36 20.16 22.77
N LYS A 133 -0.05 20.37 22.58
CA LYS A 133 0.83 20.84 23.66
C LYS A 133 0.37 22.19 24.22
N ASP A 134 -0.08 23.11 23.36
CA ASP A 134 -0.62 24.39 23.80
C ASP A 134 -1.94 24.22 24.58
N TYR A 135 -2.86 23.36 24.14
CA TYR A 135 -4.07 23.04 24.90
C TYR A 135 -3.75 22.43 26.28
N TYR A 136 -2.74 21.56 26.37
CA TYR A 136 -2.31 20.99 27.64
C TYR A 136 -1.74 22.03 28.61
N LYS A 137 -1.20 23.16 28.15
CA LYS A 137 -0.79 24.26 29.06
C LYS A 137 -1.99 24.84 29.82
N PHE A 138 -3.16 24.88 29.20
CA PHE A 138 -4.39 25.37 29.84
C PHE A 138 -5.06 24.35 30.75
N LYS A 139 -4.58 23.09 30.78
CA LYS A 139 -5.18 22.00 31.57
C LYS A 139 -5.30 22.34 33.05
N ILE A 140 -4.27 22.94 33.65
CA ILE A 140 -4.27 23.30 35.08
C ILE A 140 -5.37 24.32 35.38
N ASN A 141 -5.51 25.36 34.55
CA ASN A 141 -6.53 26.38 34.72
C ASN A 141 -7.95 25.81 34.55
N LEU A 142 -8.15 24.92 33.58
CA LEU A 142 -9.44 24.25 33.37
C LEU A 142 -9.81 23.33 34.54
N LEU A 143 -8.85 22.61 35.11
CA LEU A 143 -9.07 21.78 36.30
C LEU A 143 -9.43 22.64 37.52
N ALA A 144 -8.71 23.75 37.74
CA ALA A 144 -9.02 24.67 38.83
C ALA A 144 -10.43 25.29 38.70
N LEU A 145 -10.82 25.68 37.49
CA LEU A 145 -12.18 26.15 37.18
C LEU A 145 -13.23 25.07 37.47
N LYS A 146 -12.98 23.83 37.07
CA LYS A 146 -13.87 22.70 37.34
C LYS A 146 -14.05 22.47 38.85
N ASP A 147 -12.97 22.47 39.61
CA ASP A 147 -13.01 22.27 41.06
C ASP A 147 -13.76 23.41 41.77
N PHE A 148 -13.56 24.65 41.31
CA PHE A 148 -14.30 25.81 41.80
C PHE A 148 -15.82 25.68 41.59
N TYR A 149 -16.26 25.34 40.37
CA TYR A 149 -17.70 25.17 40.10
C TYR A 149 -18.31 23.97 40.83
N ASN A 150 -17.56 22.88 41.01
CA ASN A 150 -18.00 21.75 41.83
C ASN A 150 -18.21 22.15 43.29
N SER A 151 -17.31 22.98 43.84
CA SER A 151 -17.43 23.51 45.21
C SER A 151 -18.65 24.42 45.36
N LEU A 152 -18.90 25.31 44.40
CA LEU A 152 -20.11 26.15 44.37
C LEU A 152 -21.38 25.29 44.35
N LYS A 153 -21.45 24.30 43.45
CA LYS A 153 -22.61 23.41 43.35
C LYS A 153 -22.84 22.62 44.65
N PHE A 154 -21.78 22.17 45.30
CA PHE A 154 -21.88 21.50 46.60
C PHE A 154 -22.45 22.43 47.67
N LYS A 155 -22.00 23.69 47.70
CA LYS A 155 -22.52 24.72 48.61
C LYS A 155 -24.01 24.99 48.36
N ASP A 156 -24.41 25.16 47.10
CA ASP A 156 -25.82 25.43 46.76
C ASP A 156 -26.72 24.24 47.17
N ASN A 157 -26.30 23.01 46.85
CA ASN A 157 -27.03 21.80 47.26
C ASN A 157 -27.10 21.65 48.79
N THR A 158 -26.06 22.03 49.53
CA THR A 158 -26.10 21.94 51.00
C THR A 158 -26.98 23.01 51.62
N LEU A 159 -27.05 24.21 51.02
CA LEU A 159 -27.98 25.27 51.43
C LEU A 159 -29.44 24.91 51.13
N GLU A 160 -29.73 24.32 49.96
CA GLU A 160 -31.09 23.85 49.63
C GLU A 160 -31.57 22.71 50.55
N ASN A 161 -30.66 21.86 51.05
CA ASN A 161 -31.01 20.80 52.01
C ASN A 161 -31.10 21.29 53.47
N PHE A 162 -30.68 22.53 53.76
CA PHE A 162 -30.72 23.13 55.09
C PHE A 162 -31.94 24.03 55.32
N LEU A 163 -32.58 24.49 54.23
CA LEU A 163 -33.84 25.28 54.22
C LEU A 163 -35.05 24.34 54.11
#